data_AF-A0A970W6G5-F1
#
_entry.id   AF-A0A970W6G5-F1
#
_cell.length_a   1.000
_cell.length_b   1.000
_cell.length_c   1.000
_cell.angle_alpha   90.00
_cell.angle_beta   90.00
_cell.angle_gamma   90.00
#
_symmetry.space_group_name_H-M   'P 1'
#
loop_
_entity.id
_entity.type
_entity.pdbx_description
1 polymer ?
#
loop_
_entity_poly.entity_id
_entity_poly.type
_entity_poly.pdbx_seq_one_letter_code
_entity_poly.pdbx_strand_id
1 'polypeptide(L)'
;MITGIAHICFTVSDLDRSIKFYQEGLGFTHAFDFVRDTGERHGCYLHIGGRNFIEMFVGPVDPPVKGQAYRHFCLEVDDIQATVAELRAKGIECSEIKLGKDQSYQSWVTDPDGNRIELHDYTPQSWQGPALVERG
;
A
#
# COMPACT_ATOMS: atom_id res chain seq x y z
N MET A 1 -18.02 16.15 -9.74
CA MET A 1 -17.82 15.95 -8.28
C MET A 1 -16.93 14.72 -8.09
N ILE A 2 -15.94 14.78 -7.20
CA ILE A 2 -14.99 13.69 -6.92
C ILE A 2 -15.62 12.71 -5.92
N THR A 3 -15.48 11.39 -6.13
CA THR A 3 -16.20 10.36 -5.35
C THR A 3 -15.31 9.52 -4.42
N GLY A 4 -13.99 9.53 -4.60
CA GLY A 4 -13.06 8.74 -3.79
C GLY A 4 -11.67 8.66 -4.42
N ILE A 5 -10.77 7.94 -3.76
CA ILE A 5 -9.46 7.56 -4.31
C ILE A 5 -9.70 6.35 -5.22
N ALA A 6 -9.28 6.44 -6.49
CA ALA A 6 -9.37 5.33 -7.42
C ALA A 6 -8.12 4.46 -7.36
N HIS A 7 -6.96 5.11 -7.38
CA HIS A 7 -5.67 4.46 -7.29
C HIS A 7 -4.62 5.40 -6.72
N ILE A 8 -3.52 4.80 -6.28
CA ILE A 8 -2.25 5.49 -6.05
C ILE A 8 -1.28 5.07 -7.15
N CYS A 9 -0.51 6.03 -7.67
CA CYS A 9 0.42 5.80 -8.78
C CYS A 9 1.83 6.17 -8.35
N PHE A 10 2.81 5.30 -8.63
CA PHE A 10 4.22 5.57 -8.39
C PHE A 10 5.13 4.78 -9.34
N THR A 11 6.37 5.27 -9.47
CA THR A 11 7.43 4.63 -10.24
C THR A 11 8.12 3.56 -9.39
N VAL A 12 8.46 2.44 -10.01
CA VAL A 12 9.27 1.35 -9.41
C VAL A 12 10.51 1.11 -10.25
N SER A 13 11.65 0.81 -9.61
CA SER A 13 12.90 0.56 -10.34
C SER A 13 12.95 -0.83 -10.98
N ASP A 14 12.15 -1.77 -10.47
CA ASP A 14 12.00 -3.13 -11.00
C ASP A 14 10.54 -3.57 -10.83
N LEU A 15 9.83 -3.71 -11.96
CA LEU A 15 8.40 -4.00 -11.96
C LEU A 15 8.09 -5.40 -11.44
N ASP A 16 8.90 -6.41 -11.77
CA ASP A 16 8.69 -7.79 -11.32
C ASP A 16 8.91 -7.94 -9.82
N ARG A 17 9.97 -7.33 -9.29
CA ARG A 17 10.26 -7.30 -7.86
C ARG A 17 9.12 -6.64 -7.08
N SER A 18 8.60 -5.52 -7.58
CA SER A 18 7.51 -4.79 -6.91
C SER A 18 6.19 -5.54 -7.01
N ILE A 19 5.83 -6.11 -8.17
CA ILE A 19 4.66 -6.98 -8.30
C ILE A 19 4.74 -8.15 -7.31
N LYS A 20 5.89 -8.82 -7.21
CA LYS A 20 6.08 -9.92 -6.26
C LYS A 20 5.84 -9.48 -4.82
N PHE A 21 6.42 -8.35 -4.40
CA PHE A 21 6.22 -7.81 -3.06
C PHE A 21 4.75 -7.53 -2.76
N TYR A 22 4.04 -6.87 -3.68
CA TYR A 22 2.64 -6.51 -3.46
C TYR A 22 1.69 -7.71 -3.55
N GLN A 23 1.91 -8.66 -4.47
CA GLN A 23 1.05 -9.83 -4.62
C GLN A 23 1.35 -10.92 -3.59
N GLU A 24 2.59 -11.40 -3.51
CA GLU A 24 2.94 -12.51 -2.63
C GLU A 24 3.12 -12.04 -1.18
N GLY A 25 3.67 -10.84 -1.00
CA GLY A 25 3.88 -10.23 0.31
C GLY A 25 2.59 -9.73 0.92
N LEU A 26 2.00 -8.69 0.31
CA LEU A 26 0.81 -8.01 0.85
C LEU A 26 -0.53 -8.62 0.42
N GLY A 27 -0.53 -9.62 -0.47
CA GLY A 27 -1.75 -10.34 -0.86
C GLY A 27 -2.60 -9.64 -1.92
N PHE A 28 -2.06 -8.67 -2.66
CA PHE A 28 -2.81 -7.95 -3.69
C PHE A 28 -3.05 -8.81 -4.93
N THR A 29 -4.13 -8.51 -5.64
CA THR A 29 -4.52 -9.28 -6.83
C THR A 29 -4.13 -8.52 -8.10
N HIS A 30 -3.51 -9.20 -9.06
CA HIS A 30 -3.24 -8.62 -10.38
C HIS A 30 -4.54 -8.26 -11.09
N ALA A 31 -4.61 -7.05 -11.66
CA ALA A 31 -5.76 -6.61 -12.44
C ALA A 31 -5.45 -6.64 -13.94
N PHE A 32 -4.46 -5.87 -14.40
CA PHE A 32 -4.02 -5.85 -15.79
C PHE A 32 -2.65 -5.18 -15.93
N ASP A 33 -1.99 -5.43 -17.06
CA ASP A 33 -0.69 -4.87 -17.41
C ASP A 33 -0.81 -3.75 -18.44
N PHE A 34 0.12 -2.79 -18.36
CA PHE A 34 0.41 -1.88 -19.46
C PHE A 34 1.51 -2.47 -20.32
N VAL A 35 1.18 -2.76 -21.58
CA VAL A 35 2.08 -3.39 -22.54
C VAL A 35 2.24 -2.45 -23.73
N ARG A 36 3.48 -2.19 -24.14
CA ARG A 36 3.78 -1.41 -25.36
C ARG A 36 3.45 -2.25 -26.60
N ASP A 37 3.35 -1.60 -27.76
CA ASP A 37 3.22 -2.30 -29.05
C ASP A 37 4.37 -3.28 -29.32
N THR A 38 5.53 -3.08 -28.68
CA THR A 38 6.69 -3.98 -28.72
C THR A 38 6.51 -5.27 -27.93
N GLY A 39 5.43 -5.41 -27.14
CA GLY A 39 5.21 -6.51 -26.20
C GLY A 39 5.86 -6.32 -24.83
N GLU A 40 6.57 -5.21 -24.62
CA GLU A 40 7.22 -4.90 -23.35
C GLU A 40 6.19 -4.43 -22.31
N ARG A 41 6.11 -5.15 -21.17
CA ARG A 41 5.37 -4.70 -20.00
C ARG A 41 6.12 -3.56 -19.32
N HIS A 42 5.49 -2.40 -19.20
CA HIS A 42 6.09 -1.21 -18.59
C HIS A 42 5.28 -0.66 -17.41
N GLY A 43 4.13 -1.27 -17.09
CA GLY A 43 3.37 -0.96 -15.90
C GLY A 43 2.35 -2.02 -15.55
N CYS A 44 1.74 -1.90 -14.38
CA CYS A 44 0.80 -2.88 -13.82
C CYS A 44 -0.19 -2.21 -12.87
N TYR A 45 -1.44 -2.68 -12.91
CA TYR A 45 -2.45 -2.41 -11.90
C TYR A 45 -2.63 -3.61 -10.97
N LEU A 46 -2.61 -3.36 -9.67
CA LEU A 46 -2.96 -4.33 -8.63
C LEU A 46 -4.21 -3.86 -7.86
N HIS A 47 -5.17 -4.74 -7.66
CA HIS A 47 -6.36 -4.52 -6.83
C HIS A 47 -6.03 -4.82 -5.35
N ILE A 48 -6.34 -3.86 -4.49
CA ILE A 48 -6.02 -3.90 -3.04
C ILE A 48 -7.24 -4.32 -2.21
N GLY A 49 -8.45 -4.16 -2.77
CA GLY A 49 -9.70 -4.32 -2.06
C GLY A 49 -10.66 -3.15 -2.32
N GLY A 50 -11.96 -3.42 -2.16
CA GLY A 50 -13.01 -2.44 -2.47
C GLY A 50 -12.89 -1.90 -3.89
N ARG A 51 -12.73 -0.58 -4.02
CA ARG A 51 -12.59 0.14 -5.30
C ARG A 51 -11.18 0.70 -5.54
N ASN A 52 -10.19 0.26 -4.77
CA ASN A 52 -8.86 0.86 -4.74
C ASN A 52 -7.82 0.00 -5.46
N PHE A 53 -6.90 0.68 -6.15
CA PHE A 53 -5.81 0.04 -6.87
C PHE A 53 -4.46 0.71 -6.61
N ILE A 54 -3.39 -0.02 -6.88
CA ILE A 54 -2.04 0.52 -7.10
C ILE A 54 -1.75 0.47 -8.59
N GLU A 55 -1.24 1.57 -9.11
CA GLU A 55 -0.69 1.72 -10.46
C GLU A 55 0.83 1.88 -10.36
N MET A 56 1.57 0.99 -11.02
CA MET A 56 3.03 1.04 -11.05
C MET A 56 3.52 1.19 -12.49
N PHE A 57 4.52 2.04 -12.69
CA PHE A 57 5.29 2.12 -13.94
C PHE A 57 6.77 1.88 -13.67
N VAL A 58 7.43 1.13 -14.55
CA VAL A 58 8.88 0.93 -14.46
C VAL A 58 9.61 2.20 -14.90
N GLY A 59 10.61 2.63 -14.13
CA GLY A 59 11.40 3.81 -14.45
C GLY A 59 12.51 4.10 -13.44
N PRO A 60 13.33 5.13 -13.67
CA PRO A 60 14.33 5.55 -12.70
C PRO A 60 13.65 6.02 -11.41
N VAL A 61 14.11 5.48 -10.28
CA VAL A 61 13.66 5.89 -8.94
C VAL A 61 14.83 6.59 -8.25
N ASP A 62 14.62 7.85 -7.90
CA ASP A 62 15.56 8.59 -7.07
C ASP A 62 15.43 8.18 -5.60
N PRO A 63 16.51 8.22 -4.81
CA PRO A 63 16.43 7.98 -3.38
C PRO A 63 15.45 8.93 -2.69
N PRO A 64 14.73 8.50 -1.64
CA PRO A 64 13.82 9.37 -0.90
C PRO A 64 14.49 10.65 -0.41
N VAL A 65 13.90 11.81 -0.71
CA VAL A 65 14.45 13.11 -0.32
C VAL A 65 13.88 13.56 1.02
N LYS A 66 14.74 13.99 1.95
CA LYS A 66 14.30 14.54 3.23
C LYS A 66 13.44 15.78 3.00
N GLY A 67 12.22 15.78 3.54
CA GLY A 67 11.29 16.90 3.44
C GLY A 67 10.43 16.89 2.17
N GLN A 68 10.41 15.81 1.40
CA GLN A 68 9.44 15.65 0.31
C GLN A 68 7.99 15.67 0.85
N ALA A 69 7.07 16.16 0.01
CA ALA A 69 5.65 16.31 0.39
C ALA A 69 4.95 14.96 0.60
N TYR A 70 5.25 13.98 -0.25
CA TYR A 70 4.71 12.63 -0.13
C TYR A 70 5.33 11.87 1.04
N ARG A 71 4.49 11.35 1.94
CA ARG A 71 4.96 10.66 3.16
C ARG A 71 4.81 9.14 3.09
N HIS A 72 3.62 8.66 2.70
CA HIS A 72 3.23 7.26 2.63
C HIS A 72 1.81 7.16 2.05
N PHE A 73 1.39 5.95 1.70
CA PHE A 73 -0.01 5.57 1.67
C PHE A 73 -0.31 4.61 2.83
N CYS A 74 -1.60 4.48 3.15
CA CYS A 74 -2.08 3.77 4.33
C CYS A 74 -3.05 2.67 3.88
N LEU A 75 -2.88 1.48 4.45
CA LEU A 75 -3.68 0.30 4.19
C LEU A 75 -4.47 -0.05 5.45
N GLU A 76 -5.79 -0.10 5.31
CA GLU A 76 -6.67 -0.62 6.34
C GLU A 76 -6.51 -2.15 6.46
N VAL A 77 -6.46 -2.65 7.70
CA VAL A 77 -6.39 -4.08 8.02
C VAL A 77 -7.40 -4.42 9.11
N ASP A 78 -8.01 -5.60 9.02
CA ASP A 78 -9.03 -6.04 9.98
C ASP A 78 -8.45 -6.45 11.35
N ASP A 79 -7.21 -6.97 11.34
CA ASP A 79 -6.46 -7.36 12.54
C ASP A 79 -4.97 -7.11 12.30
N ILE A 80 -4.43 -6.08 12.95
CA ILE A 80 -3.02 -5.71 12.79
C ILE A 80 -2.07 -6.72 13.41
N GLN A 81 -2.48 -7.45 14.44
CA GLN A 81 -1.63 -8.47 15.08
C GLN A 81 -1.43 -9.64 14.12
N ALA A 82 -2.53 -10.15 13.57
CA ALA A 82 -2.52 -11.24 12.59
C ALA A 82 -1.75 -10.82 11.33
N THR A 83 -2.04 -9.63 10.80
CA THR A 83 -1.41 -9.12 9.58
C THR A 83 0.10 -8.97 9.75
N VAL A 84 0.57 -8.33 10.84
CA VAL A 84 2.00 -8.16 11.09
C VAL A 84 2.70 -9.51 11.32
N ALA A 85 2.05 -10.46 11.99
CA ALA A 85 2.60 -11.80 12.18
C ALA A 85 2.78 -12.53 10.84
N GLU A 86 1.79 -12.48 9.96
CA GLU A 86 1.86 -13.09 8.62
C GLU A 86 2.97 -12.45 7.77
N LEU A 87 3.02 -11.13 7.72
CA LEU A 87 4.05 -10.41 6.96
C LEU A 87 5.46 -10.76 7.44
N ARG A 88 5.68 -10.80 8.75
CA ARG A 88 6.96 -11.22 9.32
C ARG A 88 7.30 -12.68 8.99
N ALA A 89 6.30 -13.58 8.97
CA ALA A 89 6.51 -14.96 8.56
C ALA A 89 6.91 -15.10 7.08
N LYS A 90 6.47 -14.16 6.22
CA LYS A 90 6.90 -14.02 4.82
C LYS A 90 8.26 -13.32 4.67
N GLY A 91 8.91 -12.94 5.76
CA GLY A 91 10.20 -12.23 5.75
C GLY A 91 10.10 -10.72 5.49
N ILE A 92 8.91 -10.14 5.62
CA ILE A 92 8.70 -8.70 5.45
C ILE A 92 8.90 -8.00 6.81
N GLU A 93 9.81 -7.03 6.83
CA GLU A 93 10.05 -6.22 8.03
C GLU A 93 8.84 -5.33 8.32
N CYS A 94 8.35 -5.41 9.55
CA CYS A 94 7.27 -4.58 10.07
C CYS A 94 7.72 -3.91 11.37
N SER A 95 7.46 -2.61 11.52
CA SER A 95 7.72 -1.92 12.79
C SER A 95 6.90 -2.53 13.94
N GLU A 96 7.26 -2.17 15.18
CA GLU A 96 6.38 -2.43 16.33
C GLU A 96 4.99 -1.83 16.09
N ILE A 97 3.98 -2.55 16.57
CA ILE A 97 2.59 -2.08 16.57
C ILE A 97 2.47 -1.02 17.67
N LYS A 98 1.89 0.13 17.34
CA LYS A 98 1.71 1.25 18.26
C LYS A 98 0.28 1.79 18.17
N LEU A 99 -0.25 2.25 19.30
CA LEU A 99 -1.48 3.03 19.30
C LEU A 99 -1.14 4.47 18.92
N GLY A 100 -1.69 4.92 17.79
CA GLY A 100 -1.58 6.28 17.29
C GLY A 100 -2.34 7.28 18.17
N LYS A 101 -2.03 8.57 18.00
CA LYS A 101 -2.75 9.65 18.70
C LYS A 101 -4.23 9.69 18.31
N ASP A 102 -4.53 9.32 17.07
CA ASP A 102 -5.86 9.20 16.49
C ASP A 102 -6.64 7.98 16.99
N GLN A 103 -6.11 7.25 17.99
CA GLN A 103 -6.73 6.07 18.58
C GLN A 103 -6.92 4.92 17.59
N SER A 104 -6.03 4.78 16.61
CA SER A 104 -5.94 3.58 15.76
C SER A 104 -4.60 2.89 15.97
N TYR A 105 -4.55 1.56 15.80
CA TYR A 105 -3.29 0.86 15.77
C TYR A 105 -2.57 1.07 14.44
N GLN A 106 -1.25 1.16 14.49
CA GLN A 106 -0.41 1.29 13.32
C GLN A 106 0.86 0.43 13.38
N SER A 107 1.30 -0.03 12.21
CA SER A 107 2.61 -0.64 11.96
C SER A 107 3.08 -0.22 10.56
N TRP A 108 4.38 -0.27 10.30
CA TRP A 108 4.97 0.28 9.07
C TRP A 108 5.77 -0.77 8.33
N VAL A 109 5.58 -0.80 7.01
CA VAL A 109 6.35 -1.59 6.05
C VAL A 109 7.00 -0.64 5.04
N THR A 110 8.13 -1.05 4.46
CA THR A 110 8.76 -0.34 3.34
C THR A 110 8.81 -1.27 2.13
N ASP A 111 8.37 -0.77 0.98
CA ASP A 111 8.44 -1.53 -0.27
C ASP A 111 9.90 -1.61 -0.80
N PRO A 112 10.16 -2.37 -1.87
CA PRO A 112 11.51 -2.52 -2.41
C PRO A 112 12.15 -1.23 -2.94
N ASP A 113 11.37 -0.19 -3.21
CA ASP A 113 11.81 1.10 -3.75
C ASP A 113 11.86 2.19 -2.66
N GLY A 114 11.59 1.85 -1.40
CA GLY A 114 11.67 2.78 -0.27
C GLY A 114 10.37 3.52 0.04
N ASN A 115 9.25 3.17 -0.62
CA ASN A 115 7.95 3.73 -0.30
C ASN A 115 7.49 3.22 1.06
N ARG A 116 7.15 4.16 1.93
CA ARG A 116 6.60 3.84 3.25
C ARG A 116 5.12 3.52 3.12
N ILE A 117 4.70 2.46 3.80
CA ILE A 117 3.33 1.97 3.85
C ILE A 117 2.94 1.85 5.32
N GLU A 118 1.85 2.51 5.71
CA GLU A 118 1.24 2.33 7.04
C GLU A 118 0.18 1.22 6.95
N LEU A 119 0.19 0.30 7.91
CA LEU A 119 -0.91 -0.60 8.21
C LEU A 119 -1.74 0.04 9.30
N HIS A 120 -3.06 0.06 9.15
CA HIS A 120 -3.97 0.79 10.02
C HIS A 120 -5.14 -0.07 10.44
N ASP A 121 -5.35 -0.19 11.74
CA ASP A 121 -6.43 -0.98 12.33
C ASP A 121 -7.24 -0.08 13.29
N TYR A 122 -8.52 0.06 12.98
CA TYR A 122 -9.44 0.96 13.66
C TYR A 122 -9.82 0.40 15.04
N THR A 123 -9.56 1.17 16.09
CA THR A 123 -10.21 0.89 17.39
C THR A 123 -11.60 1.52 17.47
N PRO A 124 -12.45 1.10 18.41
CA PRO A 124 -13.74 1.77 18.65
C PRO A 124 -13.61 3.24 19.08
N GLN A 125 -12.41 3.69 19.47
CA GLN A 125 -12.12 5.09 19.84
C GLN A 125 -11.49 5.88 18.69
N SER A 126 -11.25 5.26 17.53
CA SER A 126 -10.59 5.91 16.40
C SER A 126 -11.28 7.22 16.04
N TRP A 127 -10.48 8.28 15.90
CA TRP A 127 -10.97 9.60 15.50
C TRP A 127 -11.50 9.62 14.07
N GLN A 128 -11.07 8.67 13.23
CA GLN A 128 -11.60 8.49 11.88
C GLN A 128 -12.94 7.78 11.89
N GLY A 129 -13.23 6.97 12.93
CA GLY A 129 -14.44 6.15 13.05
C GLY A 129 -15.74 6.85 12.71
N PRO A 130 -16.04 8.05 13.27
CA PRO A 130 -17.28 8.78 12.95
C PRO A 130 -17.45 9.16 11.48
N ALA A 131 -16.37 9.19 10.68
CA ALA A 131 -16.40 9.53 9.26
C ALA A 131 -16.45 8.30 8.33
N LEU A 132 -16.27 7.08 8.84
CA LEU A 132 -16.23 5.84 8.05
C LEU A 132 -17.60 5.34 7.56
N VAL A 133 -18.64 6.18 7.60
CA VAL A 133 -20.01 5.77 7.27
C VAL A 133 -20.04 4.98 5.95
N GLU A 134 -20.54 3.75 6.01
CA GLU A 134 -20.81 2.94 4.84
C GLU A 134 -21.67 3.77 3.88
N ARG A 135 -21.09 4.17 2.74
CA ARG A 135 -21.89 4.57 1.60
C ARG A 135 -22.58 3.28 1.14
N GLY A 136 -23.82 3.10 1.60
CA GLY A 136 -24.67 1.97 1.22
C GLY A 136 -24.82 1.78 -0.27
#